data_AF-A0A9E4XU78-F1
#
_entry.id   AF-A0A9E4XU78-F1
#
_cell.length_a   1.000
_cell.length_b   1.000
_cell.length_c   1.000
_cell.angle_alpha   90.00
_cell.angle_beta   90.00
_cell.angle_gamma   90.00
#
_symmetry.space_group_name_H-M   'P 1'
#
loop_
_entity.id
_entity.type
_entity.pdbx_description
1 polymer ?
#
loop_
_entity_poly.entity_id
_entity_poly.type
_entity_poly.pdbx_seq_one_letter_code
_entity_poly.pdbx_strand_id
1 'polypeptide(L)' 'MTVEISYSQARQNLASLLDAVTDDREVVIIRRRNGEPAALIAADELVGLTETAHLLRSP' A
#
# COMPACT_ATOMS: atom_id res chain seq x y z
N MET A 1 8.78 -6.19 -0.45
CA MET A 1 9.65 -5.01 -0.64
C MET A 1 8.77 -3.80 -0.92
N THR A 2 9.26 -2.56 -0.74
CA THR A 2 8.47 -1.36 -1.04
C THR A 2 8.83 -0.83 -2.43
N VAL A 3 7.85 -0.69 -3.32
CA VAL A 3 8.05 -0.18 -4.68
C VAL A 3 7.47 1.22 -4.76
N GLU A 4 8.23 2.18 -5.29
CA GLU A 4 7.77 3.57 -5.47
C GLU A 4 7.47 3.86 -6.94
N ILE A 5 6.29 4.40 -7.23
CA ILE A 5 5.87 4.73 -8.59
C ILE A 5 5.18 6.09 -8.65
N SER A 6 5.18 6.71 -9.84
CA SER A 6 4.40 7.93 -10.06
C SER A 6 2.90 7.64 -10.16
N TYR A 7 2.06 8.63 -9.81
CA TYR A 7 0.62 8.57 -10.01
C TYR A 7 0.22 8.17 -11.45
N SER A 8 0.94 8.69 -12.46
CA SER A 8 0.65 8.39 -13.86
C SER A 8 0.91 6.92 -14.20
N GLN A 9 1.98 6.32 -13.66
CA GLN A 9 2.27 4.89 -13.81
C GLN A 9 1.26 4.04 -13.05
N ALA A 10 0.90 4.45 -11.82
CA ALA A 10 -0.09 3.76 -11.01
C ALA A 10 -1.44 3.69 -11.72
N ARG A 11 -1.90 4.82 -12.28
CA ARG A 11 -3.17 4.89 -13.02
C ARG A 11 -3.18 3.98 -14.25
N GLN A 12 -2.05 3.84 -14.94
CA GLN A 12 -1.96 3.00 -16.14
C GLN A 12 -1.94 1.50 -15.83
N ASN A 13 -1.46 1.12 -14.63
CA ASN A 13 -1.21 -0.27 -14.27
C ASN A 13 -1.97 -0.72 -13.01
N LEU A 14 -3.08 -0.07 -12.67
CA LEU A 14 -3.74 -0.23 -11.37
C LEU A 14 -4.15 -1.68 -11.09
N ALA A 15 -4.68 -2.40 -12.09
CA ALA A 15 -5.09 -3.80 -11.91
C ALA A 15 -3.90 -4.69 -11.53
N SER A 16 -2.81 -4.65 -12.30
CA SER A 16 -1.61 -5.44 -12.01
C SER A 16 -0.95 -5.06 -10.68
N LEU A 17 -1.05 -3.79 -10.28
CA LEU A 17 -0.57 -3.37 -8.96
C LEU A 17 -1.45 -3.94 -7.84
N LEU A 18 -2.77 -4.02 -8.04
CA LEU A 18 -3.67 -4.67 -7.08
C LEU A 18 -3.32 -6.16 -6.94
N ASP A 19 -3.10 -6.86 -8.05
CA ASP A 19 -2.69 -8.27 -8.04
C ASP A 19 -1.36 -8.44 -7.30
N ALA A 20 -0.36 -7.62 -7.59
CA ALA A 20 0.95 -7.68 -6.93
C ALA A 20 0.86 -7.41 -5.41
N VAL A 21 0.07 -6.41 -4.96
CA VAL A 21 -0.05 -6.16 -3.51
C VAL A 21 -0.80 -7.27 -2.79
N THR A 22 -1.77 -7.93 -3.43
CA THR A 22 -2.54 -9.02 -2.79
C THR A 22 -1.82 -10.35 -2.82
N ASP A 23 -1.20 -10.69 -3.95
CA ASP A 23 -0.62 -12.02 -4.18
C ASP A 23 0.79 -12.11 -3.61
N ASP A 24 1.61 -11.07 -3.84
CA ASP A 24 3.02 -11.05 -3.42
C ASP A 24 3.25 -10.31 -2.10
N ARG A 25 2.18 -9.76 -1.49
CA ARG A 25 2.25 -8.95 -0.26
C ARG A 25 3.23 -7.79 -0.38
N GLU A 26 3.25 -7.16 -1.55
CA GLU A 26 4.06 -5.98 -1.79
C GLU A 26 3.36 -4.70 -1.31
N VAL A 27 4.15 -3.72 -0.90
CA VAL A 27 3.67 -2.37 -0.56
C VAL A 27 4.09 -1.42 -1.65
N VAL A 28 3.14 -0.72 -2.26
CA VAL A 28 3.42 0.24 -3.33
C VAL A 28 3.18 1.67 -2.85
N ILE A 29 4.18 2.53 -2.97
CA ILE A 29 4.06 3.96 -2.66
C ILE A 29 3.84 4.74 -3.96
N ILE A 30 2.71 5.42 -4.04
CA ILE A 30 2.31 6.25 -5.18
C ILE A 30 2.65 7.70 -4.88
N ARG A 31 3.64 8.25 -5.60
CA ARG A 31 4.00 9.67 -5.52
C ARG A 31 3.11 10.52 -6.43
N ARG A 32 2.57 11.60 -5.88
CA ARG A 32 1.74 12.57 -6.58
C ARG A 32 2.53 13.86 -6.79
N ARG A 33 2.35 14.51 -7.95
CA ARG A 33 3.05 15.76 -8.27
C ARG A 33 2.66 16.91 -7.35
N ASN A 34 1.38 16.96 -6.97
CA ASN A 34 0.80 18.00 -6.11
C ASN A 34 0.02 17.34 -4.96
N GLY A 35 0.73 16.70 -4.03
CA GLY A 35 0.12 16.09 -2.85
C GLY A 35 1.05 15.09 -2.19
N GLU A 36 0.65 14.63 -1.01
CA GLU A 36 1.41 13.63 -0.27
C GLU A 36 1.37 12.25 -0.97
N PRO A 37 2.43 11.44 -0.84
CA PRO A 37 2.41 10.06 -1.28
C PRO A 37 1.33 9.25 -0.55
N ALA A 38 0.79 8.25 -1.24
CA ALA A 38 -0.14 7.28 -0.65
C ALA A 38 0.41 5.86 -0.83
N ALA A 39 0.09 4.97 0.11
CA ALA A 39 0.44 3.56 0.01
C ALA A 39 -0.75 2.74 -0.51
N LEU A 40 -0.47 1.78 -1.38
CA LEU A 40 -1.34 0.67 -1.72
C LEU A 40 -0.80 -0.58 -1.03
N ILE A 41 -1.67 -1.26 -0.31
CA ILE A 41 -1.38 -2.46 0.49
C ILE A 41 -2.57 -3.40 0.42
N ALA A 42 -2.33 -4.70 0.64
CA ALA A 42 -3.43 -5.65 0.78
C ALA A 42 -4.34 -5.26 1.96
N ALA A 43 -5.65 -5.38 1.76
CA ALA A 43 -6.62 -4.92 2.74
C ALA A 43 -6.56 -5.71 4.05
N ASP A 44 -6.35 -7.02 3.98
CA ASP A 44 -6.18 -7.90 5.14
C ASP A 44 -4.89 -7.60 5.91
N GLU A 45 -3.82 -7.26 5.20
CA GLU A 45 -2.57 -6.81 5.81
C GLU A 45 -2.75 -5.50 6.56
N LEU A 46 -3.46 -4.51 5.99
CA LEU A 46 -3.79 -3.28 6.70
C LEU A 46 -4.59 -3.54 7.98
N VAL A 47 -5.57 -4.44 7.93
CA VAL A 47 -6.37 -4.83 9.09
C VAL A 47 -5.45 -5.41 10.17
N GLY A 48 -4.61 -6.40 9.82
CA GLY A 48 -3.69 -7.03 10.77
C GLY A 48 -2.68 -6.06 11.38
N LEU A 49 -2.15 -5.12 10.59
CA LEU A 49 -1.25 -4.06 11.09
C LEU A 49 -1.96 -3.13 12.07
N THR A 50 -3.20 -2.76 11.77
CA THR A 50 -4.01 -1.88 12.61
C THR A 50 -4.38 -2.57 13.93
N GLU A 51 -4.76 -3.84 13.88
CA GLU A 51 -5.03 -4.65 15.06
C GLU A 51 -3.79 -4.81 15.93
N THR A 52 -2.65 -5.17 15.34
CA THR A 52 -1.38 -5.30 16.07
C THR A 52 -0.98 -3.99 16.72
N ALA A 53 -1.08 -2.87 16.00
CA ALA A 53 -0.81 -1.55 16.54
C ALA A 53 -1.77 -1.16 17.67
N HIS A 54 -3.04 -1.60 17.59
CA HIS A 54 -4.02 -1.41 18.65
C HIS A 54 -3.62 -2.20 19.92
N LEU A 55 -3.32 -3.49 19.78
CA LEU A 55 -2.90 -4.34 20.89
C LEU A 55 -1.62 -3.83 21.58
N LEU A 56 -0.63 -3.37 20.80
CA LEU A 56 0.62 -2.83 21.34
C LEU A 56 0.47 -1.47 22.02
N ARG A 57 -0.60 -0.71 21.76
CA ARG A 57 -0.90 0.55 22.47
C ARG A 57 -1.57 0.33 23.82
N SER A 58 -2.10 -0.86 24.07
CA SER A 58 -2.75 -1.21 25.32
C SER A 58 -1.78 -2.00 26.22
N PRO A 59 -1.20 -1.38 27.26
CA PRO A 59 -0.47 -2.10 28.29
C PRO A 59 -1.38 -3.03 29.11
#